data_AF-A0A9P4PSF2-F1
#
_entry.id   AF-A0A9P4PSF2-F1
#
_cell.length_a   1.000
_cell.length_b   1.000
_cell.length_c   1.000
_cell.angle_alpha   90.00
_cell.angle_beta   90.00
_cell.angle_gamma   90.00
#
_symmetry.space_group_name_H-M   'P 1'
#
loop_
_entity.id
_entity.type
_entity.pdbx_description
1 polymer ?
#
loop_
_entity_poly.entity_id
_entity_poly.type
_entity_poly.pdbx_seq_one_letter_code
_entity_poly.pdbx_strand_id
1 'polypeptide(L)'
;MADEDFAKAVAKGARLLNLTRDISQGSSAASILQSPFTKYTDLTKHGYIEIKPEPVAIEPLSKCLQAFGVDEKLRSEGGMNVQMFHAHSQKDTVGDTEKTVSHAHFSQTVNRKEGVLIAVSNLKAYPAPVKKTPQLKYWSDVAYLQLLGPSATFPTPSTTLNLKYIIRHGVANSITQSMVGHILDIHDVGKPVWPGIELSMDTDEGKAILSTPNGWGVAYLLAQHKAQLGLKTVDKVTIFYTYELSSISKLPSLVFWLRDLEEASEEEG
;
A
#
# COMPACT_ATOMS: atom_id res chain seq x y z
N MET A 1 -15.17 19.36 -3.22
CA MET A 1 -14.27 19.54 -2.04
C MET A 1 -14.04 21.03 -1.87
N ALA A 2 -13.86 21.55 -0.65
CA ALA A 2 -13.49 22.96 -0.48
C ALA A 2 -12.00 23.17 -0.78
N ASP A 3 -11.64 24.30 -1.39
CA ASP A 3 -10.25 24.61 -1.78
C ASP A 3 -9.28 24.57 -0.60
N GLU A 4 -9.74 24.98 0.59
CA GLU A 4 -8.94 24.91 1.82
C GLU A 4 -8.61 23.46 2.24
N ASP A 5 -9.55 22.53 2.05
CA ASP A 5 -9.33 21.11 2.34
C ASP A 5 -8.34 20.50 1.33
N PHE A 6 -8.42 20.92 0.07
CA PHE A 6 -7.47 20.50 -0.95
C PHE A 6 -6.05 21.02 -0.63
N ALA A 7 -5.89 22.30 -0.32
CA ALA A 7 -4.59 22.87 0.06
C ALA A 7 -3.98 22.18 1.30
N LYS A 8 -4.81 21.86 2.32
CA LYS A 8 -4.37 21.06 3.48
C LYS A 8 -3.92 19.66 3.09
N ALA A 9 -4.63 19.02 2.15
CA ALA A 9 -4.26 17.72 1.61
C ALA A 9 -2.93 17.78 0.85
N VAL A 10 -2.72 18.79 0.01
CA VAL A 10 -1.45 19.04 -0.70
C VAL A 10 -0.30 19.17 0.30
N ALA A 11 -0.44 20.03 1.31
CA ALA A 11 0.60 20.24 2.32
C ALA A 11 0.93 18.96 3.10
N LYS A 12 -0.09 18.15 3.43
CA LYS A 12 0.10 16.84 4.07
C LYS A 12 0.79 15.84 3.14
N GLY A 13 0.42 15.82 1.87
CA GLY A 13 1.05 15.01 0.82
C GLY A 13 2.53 15.32 0.66
N ALA A 14 2.88 16.61 0.60
CA ALA A 14 4.27 17.05 0.53
C ALA A 14 5.11 16.55 1.73
N ARG A 15 4.55 16.61 2.94
CA ARG A 15 5.22 16.06 4.13
C ARG A 15 5.42 14.55 4.05
N LEU A 16 4.40 13.80 3.60
CA LEU A 16 4.50 12.35 3.41
C LEU A 16 5.54 11.97 2.35
N LEU A 17 5.60 12.73 1.26
CA LEU A 17 6.58 12.53 0.20
C LEU A 17 8.00 12.75 0.72
N ASN A 18 8.22 13.82 1.49
CA ASN A 18 9.51 14.10 2.12
C ASN A 18 9.94 12.99 3.08
N LEU A 19 9.01 12.40 3.84
CA LEU A 19 9.32 11.26 4.72
C LEU A 19 9.87 10.06 3.94
N THR A 20 9.36 9.79 2.74
CA THR A 20 9.90 8.71 1.88
C THR A 20 11.28 9.03 1.33
N ARG A 21 11.58 10.33 1.11
CA ARG A 21 12.83 10.83 0.52
C ARG A 21 13.95 11.08 1.55
N ASP A 22 13.60 11.13 2.84
CA ASP A 22 14.56 11.41 3.90
C ASP A 22 15.67 10.36 3.96
N ILE A 23 16.91 10.79 3.72
CA ILE A 23 18.12 9.95 3.77
C ILE A 23 18.74 9.89 5.17
N SER A 24 18.26 10.71 6.11
CA SER A 24 18.82 10.73 7.45
C SER A 24 18.47 9.43 8.18
N GLN A 25 19.49 8.60 8.44
CA GLN A 25 19.35 7.43 9.28
C GLN A 25 19.10 7.90 10.73
N GLY A 26 17.83 8.09 11.09
CA GLY A 26 17.35 8.14 12.48
C GLY A 26 17.87 9.24 13.40
N SER A 27 18.60 10.25 12.90
CA SER A 27 19.30 11.21 13.77
C SER A 27 18.63 12.57 13.91
N SER A 28 17.52 12.82 13.19
CA SER A 28 16.70 14.02 13.40
C SER A 28 15.39 13.67 14.11
N ALA A 29 14.90 14.59 14.95
CA ALA A 29 13.60 14.49 15.61
C ALA A 29 12.39 14.42 14.65
N ALA A 30 12.62 14.57 13.34
CA ALA A 30 11.63 14.47 12.27
C ALA A 30 11.67 13.15 11.49
N SER A 31 12.63 12.26 11.77
CA SER A 31 12.73 10.96 11.09
C SER A 31 11.65 9.99 11.57
N ILE A 32 10.96 9.34 10.62
CA ILE A 32 10.07 8.21 10.96
C ILE A 32 10.96 7.05 11.40
N LEU A 33 10.64 6.48 12.57
CA LEU A 33 11.31 5.29 13.07
C LEU A 33 11.01 4.09 12.14
N GLN A 34 12.07 3.36 11.80
CA GLN A 34 12.00 2.05 11.16
C GLN A 34 11.01 1.14 11.93
N SER A 35 10.15 0.44 11.18
CA SER A 35 9.17 -0.45 11.78
C SER A 35 9.86 -1.61 12.51
N PRO A 36 9.39 -1.97 13.73
CA PRO A 36 9.87 -3.16 14.42
C PRO A 36 9.35 -4.46 13.79
N PHE A 37 8.30 -4.40 12.96
CA PHE A 37 7.64 -5.56 12.37
C PHE A 37 8.33 -5.97 11.08
N THR A 38 9.28 -6.89 11.18
CA THR A 38 10.21 -7.19 10.08
C THR A 38 10.15 -8.65 9.61
N LYS A 39 9.43 -9.51 10.32
CA LYS A 39 9.38 -10.96 10.05
C LYS A 39 7.94 -11.38 9.79
N TYR A 40 7.71 -12.24 8.79
CA TYR A 40 6.36 -12.77 8.50
C TYR A 40 5.63 -13.29 9.76
N THR A 41 6.36 -13.96 10.65
CA THR A 41 5.86 -14.47 11.93
C THR A 41 5.32 -13.39 12.88
N ASP A 42 5.61 -12.11 12.65
CA ASP A 42 5.08 -11.02 13.47
C ASP A 42 3.56 -10.88 13.28
N LEU A 43 2.99 -11.32 12.14
CA LEU A 43 1.55 -11.42 11.96
C LEU A 43 0.91 -12.32 13.02
N THR A 44 1.40 -13.55 13.15
CA THR A 44 0.84 -14.53 14.10
C THR A 44 1.12 -14.16 15.55
N LYS A 45 2.31 -13.63 15.87
CA LYS A 45 2.60 -13.09 17.21
C LYS A 45 1.58 -12.05 17.65
N HIS A 46 1.16 -11.19 16.72
CA HIS A 46 0.19 -10.13 16.94
C HIS A 46 -1.26 -10.53 16.58
N GLY A 47 -1.60 -11.82 16.63
CA GLY A 47 -2.99 -12.29 16.60
C GLY A 47 -3.63 -12.39 15.22
N TYR A 48 -2.87 -12.20 14.14
CA TYR A 48 -3.34 -12.44 12.78
C TYR A 48 -3.17 -13.90 12.39
N ILE A 49 -4.22 -14.50 11.85
CA ILE A 49 -4.15 -15.81 11.21
C ILE A 49 -4.27 -15.64 9.70
N GLU A 50 -3.50 -16.44 8.98
CA GLU A 50 -3.67 -16.61 7.54
C GLU A 50 -4.96 -17.40 7.30
N ILE A 51 -5.88 -16.83 6.53
CA ILE A 51 -7.09 -17.52 6.09
C ILE A 51 -6.96 -17.70 4.59
N LYS A 52 -7.18 -18.91 4.08
CA LYS A 52 -7.23 -19.14 2.65
C LYS A 52 -8.40 -18.32 2.08
N PRO A 53 -8.16 -17.25 1.32
CA PRO A 53 -9.24 -16.45 0.79
C PRO A 53 -9.92 -17.20 -0.36
N GLU A 54 -11.19 -16.89 -0.58
CA GLU A 54 -11.75 -17.10 -1.91
C GLU A 54 -10.93 -16.28 -2.92
N PRO A 55 -10.54 -16.86 -4.07
CA PRO A 55 -9.79 -16.14 -5.08
C PRO A 55 -10.48 -14.82 -5.43
N VAL A 56 -9.80 -13.70 -5.21
CA VAL A 56 -10.30 -12.42 -5.73
C VAL A 56 -9.84 -12.29 -7.17
N ALA A 57 -10.80 -12.03 -8.06
CA ALA A 57 -10.52 -11.77 -9.47
C ALA A 57 -9.56 -10.58 -9.61
N ILE A 58 -8.39 -10.84 -10.18
CA ILE A 58 -7.45 -9.82 -10.63
C ILE A 58 -7.56 -9.55 -12.14
N GLU A 59 -8.41 -10.31 -12.85
CA GLU A 59 -8.79 -10.08 -14.25
C GLU A 59 -9.22 -8.62 -14.54
N PRO A 60 -9.95 -7.89 -13.65
CA PRO A 60 -10.24 -6.48 -13.89
C PRO A 60 -8.99 -5.60 -14.06
N LEU A 61 -7.84 -6.06 -13.57
CA LEU A 61 -6.55 -5.39 -13.64
C LEU A 61 -5.67 -5.88 -14.80
N SER A 62 -6.10 -6.87 -15.59
CA SER A 62 -5.32 -7.47 -16.68
C SER A 62 -4.66 -6.45 -17.61
N LYS A 63 -5.44 -5.49 -18.14
CA LYS A 63 -4.90 -4.44 -19.02
C LYS A 63 -3.81 -3.58 -18.35
N CYS A 64 -3.96 -3.35 -17.05
CA CYS A 64 -3.02 -2.57 -16.24
C CYS A 64 -1.73 -3.37 -15.99
N LEU A 65 -1.85 -4.64 -15.59
CA LEU A 65 -0.71 -5.53 -15.37
C LEU A 65 0.06 -5.81 -16.67
N GLN A 66 -0.64 -6.08 -17.78
CA GLN A 66 -0.02 -6.23 -19.10
C GLN A 66 0.77 -4.98 -19.52
N ALA A 67 0.25 -3.78 -19.25
CA ALA A 67 0.95 -2.53 -19.56
C ALA A 67 2.23 -2.33 -18.73
N PHE A 68 2.34 -2.98 -17.56
CA PHE A 68 3.58 -3.00 -16.77
C PHE A 68 4.58 -4.06 -17.25
N GLY A 69 4.15 -4.95 -18.15
CA GLY A 69 4.93 -6.13 -18.53
C GLY A 69 5.09 -7.13 -17.39
N VAL A 70 4.09 -7.23 -16.49
CA VAL A 70 4.07 -8.17 -15.36
C VAL A 70 2.95 -9.18 -15.53
N ASP A 71 3.06 -10.31 -14.83
CA ASP A 71 2.07 -11.39 -14.86
C ASP A 71 0.71 -10.89 -14.35
N GLU A 72 -0.35 -11.23 -15.08
CA GLU A 72 -1.73 -10.89 -14.76
C GLU A 72 -2.52 -12.02 -14.10
N LYS A 73 -1.94 -13.22 -14.00
CA LYS A 73 -2.61 -14.44 -13.54
C LYS A 73 -2.26 -14.76 -12.11
N LEU A 74 -3.22 -15.36 -11.40
CA LEU A 74 -2.98 -15.90 -10.07
C LEU A 74 -2.10 -17.16 -10.16
N ARG A 75 -1.40 -17.48 -9.08
CA ARG A 75 -0.60 -18.71 -8.98
C ARG A 75 -1.44 -19.97 -9.12
N SER A 76 -2.69 -19.94 -8.69
CA SER A 76 -3.67 -21.01 -8.91
C SER A 76 -3.99 -21.24 -10.39
N GLU A 77 -3.71 -20.27 -11.26
CA GLU A 77 -3.93 -20.28 -12.71
C GLU A 77 -2.60 -20.42 -13.48
N GLY A 78 -1.52 -20.74 -12.78
CA GLY A 78 -0.17 -20.87 -13.36
C GLY A 78 0.63 -19.57 -13.46
N GLY A 79 0.15 -18.46 -12.88
CA GLY A 79 0.86 -17.18 -12.85
C GLY A 79 1.76 -16.97 -11.63
N MET A 80 2.25 -15.74 -11.46
CA MET A 80 3.15 -15.33 -10.37
C MET A 80 2.46 -14.63 -9.20
N ASN A 81 1.19 -14.23 -9.35
CA ASN A 81 0.47 -13.49 -8.32
C ASN A 81 -0.06 -14.41 -7.21
N VAL A 82 0.36 -14.19 -5.97
CA VAL A 82 -0.09 -14.96 -4.80
C VAL A 82 -1.01 -14.10 -3.95
N GLN A 83 -2.21 -14.59 -3.68
CA GLN A 83 -3.13 -13.92 -2.77
C GLN A 83 -2.81 -14.28 -1.32
N MET A 84 -2.71 -13.25 -0.48
CA MET A 84 -2.47 -13.33 0.95
C MET A 84 -3.64 -12.68 1.68
N PHE A 85 -4.24 -13.39 2.63
CA PHE A 85 -5.30 -12.84 3.47
C PHE A 85 -5.03 -13.15 4.94
N HIS A 86 -5.06 -12.10 5.76
CA HIS A 86 -4.90 -12.22 7.20
C HIS A 86 -6.05 -11.54 7.93
N ALA A 87 -6.61 -12.23 8.92
CA ALA A 87 -7.59 -11.66 9.85
C ALA A 87 -7.04 -11.68 11.27
N HIS A 88 -7.21 -10.57 11.97
CA HIS A 88 -6.96 -10.49 13.41
C HIS A 88 -8.14 -11.14 14.13
N SER A 89 -8.02 -12.44 14.37
CA SER A 89 -9.08 -13.29 14.96
C SER A 89 -8.62 -14.00 16.24
N GLN A 90 -7.37 -13.82 16.67
CA GLN A 90 -6.84 -14.35 17.92
C GLN A 90 -6.44 -13.21 18.87
N LYS A 91 -6.34 -13.52 20.17
CA LYS A 91 -5.79 -12.58 21.15
C LYS A 91 -4.29 -12.40 20.87
N ASP A 92 -3.78 -11.18 21.05
CA ASP A 92 -2.34 -10.90 20.96
C ASP A 92 -1.61 -11.69 22.06
N THR A 93 -0.52 -12.37 21.69
CA THR A 93 0.28 -13.18 22.64
C THR A 93 1.46 -12.39 23.21
N VAL A 94 1.63 -11.13 22.81
CA VAL A 94 2.74 -10.26 23.23
C VAL A 94 2.38 -9.42 24.45
N GLY A 95 2.83 -9.87 25.63
CA GLY A 95 2.74 -9.19 26.93
C GLY A 95 1.61 -9.68 27.86
N ASP A 96 1.64 -9.28 29.14
CA ASP A 96 0.69 -9.70 30.20
C ASP A 96 -0.74 -9.13 30.08
N THR A 97 -1.06 -8.42 28.99
CA THR A 97 -2.37 -7.79 28.80
C THR A 97 -3.14 -8.48 27.69
N GLU A 98 -4.21 -9.21 28.03
CA GLU A 98 -5.11 -9.80 27.02
C GLU A 98 -5.70 -8.70 26.12
N LYS A 99 -5.28 -8.67 24.85
CA LYS A 99 -5.88 -7.78 23.84
C LYS A 99 -7.04 -8.52 23.16
N THR A 100 -8.19 -7.85 23.05
CA THR A 100 -9.37 -8.44 22.41
C THR A 100 -9.21 -8.51 20.91
N VAL A 101 -9.88 -9.49 20.30
CA VAL A 101 -10.03 -9.62 18.85
C VAL A 101 -10.61 -8.32 18.27
N SER A 102 -10.01 -7.86 17.18
CA SER A 102 -10.28 -6.55 16.57
C SER A 102 -11.07 -6.67 15.27
N HIS A 103 -11.17 -7.88 14.73
CA HIS A 103 -11.78 -8.19 13.44
C HIS A 103 -11.19 -7.39 12.27
N ALA A 104 -9.99 -6.84 12.42
CA ALA A 104 -9.23 -6.28 11.32
C ALA A 104 -8.91 -7.38 10.30
N HIS A 105 -8.94 -7.06 9.02
CA HIS A 105 -8.49 -7.97 7.98
C HIS A 105 -7.76 -7.24 6.86
N PHE A 106 -6.82 -7.93 6.24
CA PHE A 106 -5.97 -7.39 5.20
C PHE A 106 -5.81 -8.43 4.08
N SER A 107 -6.14 -8.01 2.86
CA SER A 107 -6.07 -8.82 1.65
C SER A 107 -5.22 -8.12 0.59
N GLN A 108 -4.20 -8.85 0.14
CA GLN A 108 -3.18 -8.41 -0.78
C GLN A 108 -2.95 -9.51 -1.80
N THR A 109 -2.71 -9.13 -3.05
CA THR A 109 -2.10 -9.99 -4.05
C THR A 109 -0.67 -9.53 -4.27
N VAL A 110 0.27 -10.46 -4.16
CA VAL A 110 1.71 -10.20 -4.12
C VAL A 110 2.38 -10.90 -5.30
N ASN A 111 3.15 -10.13 -6.06
CA ASN A 111 4.10 -10.66 -7.03
C ASN A 111 5.47 -10.04 -6.74
N ARG A 112 6.22 -10.75 -5.90
CA ARG A 112 7.51 -10.29 -5.38
C ARG A 112 8.60 -10.28 -6.45
N LYS A 113 8.52 -11.18 -7.44
CA LYS A 113 9.52 -11.30 -8.51
C LYS A 113 9.48 -10.10 -9.44
N GLU A 114 8.28 -9.61 -9.74
CA GLU A 114 8.07 -8.51 -10.67
C GLU A 114 7.79 -7.17 -9.98
N GLY A 115 7.75 -7.17 -8.64
CA GLY A 115 7.69 -5.96 -7.83
C GLY A 115 6.31 -5.35 -7.72
N VAL A 116 5.26 -6.18 -7.69
CA VAL A 116 3.86 -5.73 -7.64
C VAL A 116 3.23 -6.10 -6.30
N LEU A 117 2.54 -5.14 -5.70
CA LEU A 117 1.69 -5.33 -4.53
C LEU A 117 0.30 -4.74 -4.80
N ILE A 118 -0.73 -5.58 -4.80
CA ILE A 118 -2.11 -5.18 -5.05
C ILE A 118 -2.90 -5.29 -3.74
N ALA A 119 -3.28 -4.17 -3.16
CA ALA A 119 -4.17 -4.13 -2.02
C ALA A 119 -5.63 -4.18 -2.49
N VAL A 120 -6.36 -5.19 -2.01
CA VAL A 120 -7.70 -5.53 -2.48
C VAL A 120 -8.77 -5.15 -1.46
N SER A 121 -8.74 -5.78 -0.28
CA SER A 121 -9.73 -5.55 0.78
C SER A 121 -9.02 -5.40 2.11
N ASN A 122 -9.11 -4.23 2.73
CA ASN A 122 -8.36 -3.91 3.94
C ASN A 122 -9.25 -3.15 4.90
N LEU A 123 -9.53 -3.76 6.05
CA LEU A 123 -10.30 -3.20 7.13
C LEU A 123 -9.41 -3.09 8.36
N LYS A 124 -9.14 -1.85 8.76
CA LYS A 124 -8.57 -1.56 10.07
C LYS A 124 -9.57 -1.94 11.17
N ALA A 125 -9.05 -2.37 12.31
CA ALA A 125 -9.81 -2.53 13.55
C ALA A 125 -10.77 -1.35 13.81
N TYR A 126 -12.08 -1.61 13.79
CA TYR A 126 -13.10 -0.68 14.27
C TYR A 126 -13.01 -0.55 15.79
N PRO A 127 -13.42 0.57 16.42
CA PRO A 127 -12.82 1.05 17.65
C PRO A 127 -13.16 0.13 18.83
N ALA A 128 -12.30 -0.86 19.06
CA ALA A 128 -12.07 -1.35 20.41
C ALA A 128 -11.47 -0.19 21.23
N PRO A 129 -11.80 -0.05 22.52
CA PRO A 129 -11.16 0.92 23.41
C PRO A 129 -9.63 0.91 23.20
N VAL A 130 -8.97 2.08 23.19
CA VAL A 130 -7.53 2.24 22.85
C VAL A 130 -6.61 1.21 23.52
N LYS A 131 -6.94 0.77 24.75
CA LYS A 131 -6.23 -0.27 25.51
C LYS A 131 -6.29 -1.70 24.90
N LYS A 132 -7.08 -1.91 23.85
CA LYS A 132 -7.40 -3.21 23.26
C LYS A 132 -7.03 -3.34 21.77
N THR A 133 -6.41 -2.31 21.17
CA THR A 133 -5.99 -2.39 19.76
C THR A 133 -4.64 -3.12 19.64
N PRO A 134 -4.46 -4.06 18.70
CA PRO A 134 -3.15 -4.68 18.47
C PRO A 134 -2.11 -3.63 18.09
N GLN A 135 -0.83 -3.89 18.41
CA GLN A 135 0.25 -2.99 18.01
C GLN A 135 0.39 -2.98 16.48
N LEU A 136 0.37 -4.16 15.86
CA LEU A 136 0.30 -4.35 14.42
C LEU A 136 -1.13 -4.07 13.92
N LYS A 137 -1.40 -2.84 13.48
CA LYS A 137 -2.75 -2.39 13.05
C LYS A 137 -2.77 -1.54 11.79
N TYR A 138 -1.60 -1.11 11.32
CA TYR A 138 -1.49 -0.26 10.14
C TYR A 138 -1.26 -1.10 8.90
N TRP A 139 -1.88 -0.68 7.80
CA TRP A 139 -1.75 -1.38 6.52
C TRP A 139 -0.30 -1.45 6.05
N SER A 140 0.52 -0.42 6.29
CA SER A 140 1.94 -0.39 5.89
C SER A 140 2.70 -1.61 6.39
N ASP A 141 2.64 -1.87 7.69
CA ASP A 141 3.33 -3.00 8.30
C ASP A 141 2.74 -4.33 7.85
N VAL A 142 1.41 -4.49 7.88
CA VAL A 142 0.76 -5.74 7.49
C VAL A 142 1.03 -6.08 6.02
N ALA A 143 0.99 -5.08 5.14
CA ALA A 143 1.29 -5.24 3.73
C ALA A 143 2.76 -5.60 3.47
N TYR A 144 3.71 -5.00 4.21
CA TYR A 144 5.11 -5.41 4.16
C TYR A 144 5.28 -6.88 4.58
N LEU A 145 4.65 -7.28 5.69
CA LEU A 145 4.73 -8.67 6.17
C LEU A 145 4.13 -9.64 5.15
N GLN A 146 3.00 -9.31 4.52
CA GLN A 146 2.42 -10.15 3.46
C GLN A 146 3.26 -10.16 2.18
N LEU A 147 3.98 -9.07 1.87
CA LEU A 147 4.95 -9.02 0.79
C LEU A 147 6.15 -9.96 1.02
N LEU A 148 6.57 -10.15 2.28
CA LEU A 148 7.54 -11.19 2.63
C LEU A 148 6.95 -12.59 2.39
N GLY A 149 5.74 -12.80 2.91
CA GLY A 149 5.01 -14.06 2.88
C GLY A 149 5.71 -15.21 3.63
N PRO A 150 5.10 -16.42 3.67
CA PRO A 150 5.70 -17.59 4.30
C PRO A 150 6.87 -18.12 3.46
N SER A 151 7.93 -18.57 4.14
CA SER A 151 9.17 -19.04 3.49
C SER A 151 8.97 -20.18 2.48
N ALA A 152 7.96 -21.03 2.71
CA ALA A 152 7.58 -22.12 1.81
C ALA A 152 7.04 -21.63 0.45
N THR A 153 6.39 -20.46 0.44
CA THR A 153 5.85 -19.83 -0.77
C THR A 153 6.85 -18.86 -1.38
N PHE A 154 7.63 -18.21 -0.52
CA PHE A 154 8.53 -17.11 -0.84
C PHE A 154 9.88 -17.30 -0.14
N PRO A 155 10.91 -17.83 -0.83
CA PRO A 155 12.25 -17.96 -0.24
C PRO A 155 12.76 -16.63 0.32
N THR A 156 13.52 -16.64 1.41
CA THR A 156 14.07 -15.41 1.99
C THR A 156 14.86 -14.65 0.92
N PRO A 157 14.56 -13.37 0.68
CA PRO A 157 15.26 -12.61 -0.34
C PRO A 157 16.72 -12.41 0.09
N SER A 158 17.66 -12.65 -0.83
CA SER A 158 19.09 -12.41 -0.61
C SER A 158 19.49 -10.93 -0.74
N THR A 159 18.57 -10.10 -1.24
CA THR A 159 18.74 -8.66 -1.48
C THR A 159 17.47 -7.91 -1.05
N THR A 160 17.52 -6.59 -1.05
CA THR A 160 16.36 -5.70 -0.91
C THR A 160 15.25 -6.08 -1.88
N LEU A 161 14.00 -6.00 -1.42
CA LEU A 161 12.85 -6.31 -2.26
C LEU A 161 12.63 -5.20 -3.29
N ASN A 162 12.64 -5.58 -4.57
CA ASN A 162 12.43 -4.62 -5.66
C ASN A 162 10.93 -4.36 -5.90
N LEU A 163 10.31 -3.61 -5.00
CA LEU A 163 8.93 -3.14 -5.17
C LEU A 163 8.90 -1.97 -6.17
N LYS A 164 8.06 -2.09 -7.21
CA LYS A 164 7.93 -1.13 -8.32
C LYS A 164 6.53 -0.52 -8.41
N TYR A 165 5.50 -1.31 -8.12
CA TYR A 165 4.11 -0.90 -8.28
C TYR A 165 3.29 -1.28 -7.05
N ILE A 166 2.52 -0.32 -6.53
CA ILE A 166 1.50 -0.59 -5.53
C ILE A 166 0.14 -0.20 -6.10
N ILE A 167 -0.77 -1.17 -6.19
CA ILE A 167 -2.13 -0.96 -6.67
C ILE A 167 -3.08 -0.95 -5.48
N ARG A 168 -3.90 0.09 -5.34
CA ARG A 168 -5.07 0.11 -4.44
C ARG A 168 -6.29 -0.15 -5.31
N HIS A 169 -6.76 -1.39 -5.35
CA HIS A 169 -7.88 -1.79 -6.22
C HIS A 169 -9.23 -1.51 -5.54
N GLY A 170 -10.17 -0.90 -6.26
CA GLY A 170 -11.55 -0.74 -5.79
C GLY A 170 -11.67 0.09 -4.50
N VAL A 171 -11.15 1.32 -4.51
CA VAL A 171 -11.04 2.14 -3.30
C VAL A 171 -12.40 2.63 -2.80
N ALA A 172 -12.90 1.98 -1.74
CA ALA A 172 -14.15 2.33 -1.07
C ALA A 172 -14.03 3.48 -0.04
N ASN A 173 -12.82 3.92 0.31
CA ASN A 173 -12.63 4.99 1.31
C ASN A 173 -13.18 6.33 0.80
N SER A 174 -14.16 6.91 1.51
CA SER A 174 -14.88 8.12 1.09
C SER A 174 -13.98 9.35 0.94
N ILE A 175 -12.99 9.52 1.81
CA ILE A 175 -12.02 10.64 1.70
C ILE A 175 -11.21 10.51 0.41
N THR A 176 -10.75 9.30 0.10
CA THR A 176 -10.02 9.05 -1.15
C THR A 176 -10.92 9.24 -2.37
N GLN A 177 -12.16 8.74 -2.34
CA GLN A 177 -13.13 8.93 -3.42
C GLN A 177 -13.46 10.41 -3.66
N SER A 178 -13.65 11.19 -2.59
CA SER A 178 -13.89 12.64 -2.67
C SER A 178 -12.70 13.37 -3.30
N MET A 179 -11.47 13.00 -2.93
CA MET A 179 -10.26 13.57 -3.52
C MET A 179 -10.12 13.21 -5.00
N VAL A 180 -10.36 11.95 -5.36
CA VAL A 180 -10.37 11.51 -6.76
C VAL A 180 -11.43 12.28 -7.54
N GLY A 181 -12.67 12.36 -7.05
CA GLY A 181 -13.75 13.10 -7.72
C GLY A 181 -13.38 14.56 -7.97
N HIS A 182 -12.84 15.24 -6.96
CA HIS A 182 -12.39 16.62 -7.11
C HIS A 182 -11.31 16.80 -8.18
N ILE A 183 -10.34 15.88 -8.27
CA ILE A 183 -9.31 15.93 -9.30
C ILE A 183 -9.90 15.64 -10.69
N LEU A 184 -10.82 14.68 -10.82
CA LEU A 184 -11.51 14.43 -12.09
C LEU A 184 -12.30 15.67 -12.55
N ASP A 185 -12.94 16.39 -11.62
CA ASP A 185 -13.62 17.66 -11.93
C ASP A 185 -12.65 18.74 -12.40
N ILE A 186 -11.46 18.86 -11.79
CA ILE A 186 -10.40 19.82 -12.22
C ILE A 186 -9.95 19.53 -13.66
N HIS A 187 -9.84 18.26 -14.03
CA HIS A 187 -9.42 17.84 -15.36
C HIS A 187 -10.55 17.81 -16.39
N ASP A 188 -11.80 18.11 -16.00
CA ASP A 188 -13.00 17.97 -16.83
C ASP A 188 -13.12 16.59 -17.50
N VAL A 189 -12.88 15.54 -16.72
CA VAL A 189 -12.94 14.16 -17.18
C VAL A 189 -13.94 13.34 -16.37
N GLY A 190 -14.56 12.35 -17.03
CA GLY A 190 -15.41 11.38 -16.37
C GLY A 190 -14.62 10.37 -15.52
N LYS A 191 -15.12 9.14 -15.41
CA LYS A 191 -14.40 8.04 -14.77
C LYS A 191 -13.50 7.33 -15.80
N PRO A 192 -12.21 7.68 -15.91
CA PRO A 192 -11.38 7.14 -16.97
C PRO A 192 -11.09 5.65 -16.68
N VAL A 193 -11.37 4.81 -17.67
CA VAL A 193 -10.85 3.43 -17.69
C VAL A 193 -9.35 3.43 -17.97
N TRP A 194 -8.64 2.34 -17.66
CA TRP A 194 -7.22 2.21 -18.00
C TRP A 194 -6.95 2.66 -19.46
N PRO A 195 -5.97 3.55 -19.73
CA PRO A 195 -4.81 3.92 -18.91
C PRO A 195 -5.04 4.96 -17.79
N GLY A 196 -6.25 5.50 -17.64
CA GLY A 196 -6.53 6.45 -16.56
C GLY A 196 -5.90 7.82 -16.74
N ILE A 197 -5.70 8.53 -15.62
CA ILE A 197 -5.01 9.82 -15.54
C ILE A 197 -3.80 9.68 -14.64
N GLU A 198 -2.66 10.16 -15.13
CA GLU A 198 -1.39 10.14 -14.42
C GLU A 198 -1.11 11.51 -13.79
N LEU A 199 -0.71 11.48 -12.52
CA LEU A 199 -0.43 12.66 -11.71
C LEU A 199 0.96 12.51 -11.10
N SER A 200 1.90 13.38 -11.49
CA SER A 200 3.24 13.43 -10.90
C SER A 200 3.16 13.83 -9.43
N MET A 201 4.02 13.27 -8.57
CA MET A 201 4.13 13.67 -7.16
C MET A 201 4.67 15.10 -6.97
N ASP A 202 5.12 15.77 -8.04
CA ASP A 202 5.50 17.18 -7.99
C ASP A 202 4.31 18.13 -8.19
N THR A 203 3.17 17.61 -8.64
CA THR A 203 1.90 18.35 -8.75
C THR A 203 1.15 18.39 -7.42
N ASP A 204 0.19 19.30 -7.30
CA ASP A 204 -0.64 19.41 -6.11
C ASP A 204 -1.63 18.22 -6.02
N GLU A 205 -2.18 17.80 -7.16
CA GLU A 205 -3.09 16.66 -7.29
C GLU A 205 -2.42 15.35 -6.85
N GLY A 206 -1.18 15.10 -7.30
CA GLY A 206 -0.39 13.93 -6.89
C GLY A 206 -0.15 13.89 -5.38
N LYS A 207 0.27 15.01 -4.79
CA LYS A 207 0.45 15.16 -3.34
C LYS A 207 -0.87 14.97 -2.59
N ALA A 208 -1.95 15.57 -3.08
CA ALA A 208 -3.27 15.47 -2.47
C ALA A 208 -3.74 14.02 -2.42
N ILE A 209 -3.55 13.23 -3.48
CA ILE A 209 -3.82 11.78 -3.48
C ILE A 209 -2.95 11.04 -2.47
N LEU A 210 -1.64 11.35 -2.39
CA LEU A 210 -0.74 10.73 -1.42
C LEU A 210 -1.17 10.99 0.03
N SER A 211 -1.86 12.10 0.29
CA SER A 211 -2.36 12.46 1.62
C SER A 211 -3.58 11.66 2.09
N THR A 212 -4.27 10.99 1.15
CA THR A 212 -5.50 10.22 1.40
C THR A 212 -5.24 8.97 2.23
N PRO A 213 -6.27 8.37 2.86
CA PRO A 213 -6.12 7.11 3.60
C PRO A 213 -5.54 5.94 2.79
N ASN A 214 -5.67 5.94 1.46
CA ASN A 214 -5.10 4.92 0.60
C ASN A 214 -3.68 5.27 0.12
N GLY A 215 -3.33 6.55 0.02
CA GLY A 215 -1.99 7.02 -0.35
C GLY A 215 -1.00 7.04 0.82
N TRP A 216 -1.40 7.53 1.99
CA TRP A 216 -0.46 7.68 3.11
C TRP A 216 0.07 6.32 3.62
N GLY A 217 -0.72 5.24 3.48
CA GLY A 217 -0.29 3.90 3.83
C GLY A 217 0.87 3.43 2.95
N VAL A 218 0.88 3.86 1.68
CA VAL A 218 2.01 3.66 0.76
C VAL A 218 3.22 4.45 1.23
N ALA A 219 3.05 5.73 1.57
CA ALA A 219 4.15 6.53 2.09
C ALA A 219 4.75 5.93 3.38
N TYR A 220 3.93 5.48 4.33
CA TYR A 220 4.40 4.82 5.55
C TYR A 220 5.07 3.48 5.28
N LEU A 221 4.57 2.68 4.33
CA LEU A 221 5.23 1.43 3.91
C LEU A 221 6.67 1.71 3.45
N LEU A 222 6.86 2.68 2.56
CA LEU A 222 8.19 3.04 2.05
C LEU A 222 9.05 3.66 3.15
N ALA A 223 8.49 4.56 3.96
CA ALA A 223 9.25 5.29 4.96
C ALA A 223 9.68 4.44 6.16
N GLN A 224 8.84 3.49 6.60
CA GLN A 224 9.10 2.66 7.78
C GLN A 224 9.85 1.36 7.47
N HIS A 225 9.90 0.93 6.20
CA HIS A 225 10.57 -0.31 5.78
C HIS A 225 11.75 -0.05 4.82
N LYS A 226 12.37 1.13 4.90
CA LYS A 226 13.52 1.51 4.04
C LYS A 226 14.66 0.51 4.11
N ALA A 227 14.97 -0.03 5.30
CA ALA A 227 16.03 -1.01 5.45
C ALA A 227 15.79 -2.31 4.67
N GLN A 228 14.53 -2.63 4.33
CA GLN A 228 14.15 -3.87 3.63
C GLN A 228 13.69 -3.65 2.19
N LEU A 229 13.22 -2.44 1.87
CA LEU A 229 12.76 -2.05 0.53
C LEU A 229 13.79 -1.21 -0.23
N GLY A 230 14.84 -0.72 0.44
CA GLY A 230 15.73 0.30 -0.09
C GLY A 230 15.09 1.69 0.00
N LEU A 231 15.87 2.70 -0.37
CA LEU A 231 15.40 4.08 -0.41
C LEU A 231 14.53 4.31 -1.65
N LYS A 232 13.20 4.25 -1.46
CA LYS A 232 12.20 4.39 -2.52
C LYS A 232 11.24 5.54 -2.23
N THR A 233 10.76 6.18 -3.29
CA THR A 233 9.70 7.19 -3.22
C THR A 233 8.60 6.89 -4.24
N VAL A 234 7.47 7.58 -4.11
CA VAL A 234 6.43 7.58 -5.14
C VAL A 234 6.83 8.61 -6.19
N ASP A 235 6.87 8.19 -7.45
CA ASP A 235 7.13 9.06 -8.59
C ASP A 235 5.84 9.74 -9.06
N LYS A 236 4.80 8.93 -9.26
CA LYS A 236 3.51 9.36 -9.76
C LYS A 236 2.41 8.42 -9.31
N VAL A 237 1.16 8.86 -9.44
CA VAL A 237 -0.03 8.04 -9.22
C VAL A 237 -0.92 8.06 -10.45
N THR A 238 -1.45 6.90 -10.84
CA THR A 238 -2.46 6.77 -11.89
C THR A 238 -3.82 6.47 -11.29
N ILE A 239 -4.82 7.29 -11.61
CA ILE A 239 -6.23 7.07 -11.26
C ILE A 239 -6.93 6.39 -12.43
N PHE A 240 -7.60 5.26 -12.20
CA PHE A 240 -8.36 4.57 -13.25
C PHE A 240 -9.53 3.78 -12.67
N TYR A 241 -10.49 3.42 -13.52
CA TYR A 241 -11.60 2.53 -13.23
C TYR A 241 -11.48 1.24 -14.06
N THR A 242 -12.01 0.13 -13.55
CA THR A 242 -12.03 -1.14 -14.29
C THR A 242 -13.30 -1.27 -15.13
N TYR A 243 -13.26 -2.08 -16.19
CA TYR A 243 -14.34 -2.18 -17.19
C TYR A 243 -15.57 -3.00 -16.74
N GLU A 244 -15.53 -3.64 -15.58
CA GLU A 244 -16.58 -4.58 -15.18
C GLU A 244 -17.92 -3.92 -14.81
N LEU A 245 -18.99 -4.73 -14.72
CA LEU A 245 -20.30 -4.31 -14.19
C LEU A 245 -20.47 -4.63 -12.70
N SER A 246 -19.37 -4.94 -11.99
CA SER A 246 -19.38 -5.18 -10.54
C SER A 246 -19.51 -3.86 -9.75
N SER A 247 -19.87 -3.93 -8.47
CA SER A 247 -19.86 -2.73 -7.61
C SER A 247 -18.46 -2.12 -7.47
N ILE A 248 -17.41 -2.94 -7.64
CA ILE A 248 -16.00 -2.57 -7.55
C ILE A 248 -15.58 -1.68 -8.73
N SER A 249 -16.09 -1.93 -9.94
CA SER A 249 -15.75 -1.11 -11.12
C SER A 249 -16.25 0.32 -11.03
N LYS A 250 -17.24 0.59 -10.17
CA LYS A 250 -17.74 1.94 -9.90
C LYS A 250 -16.81 2.74 -8.99
N LEU A 251 -15.85 2.07 -8.34
CA LEU A 251 -14.88 2.64 -7.42
C LEU A 251 -13.53 2.88 -8.14
N PRO A 252 -12.82 3.97 -7.82
CA PRO A 252 -11.52 4.23 -8.42
C PRO A 252 -10.49 3.23 -7.92
N SER A 253 -9.56 2.87 -8.80
CA SER A 253 -8.31 2.20 -8.46
C SER A 253 -7.15 3.18 -8.62
N LEU A 254 -6.11 3.01 -7.80
CA LEU A 254 -4.91 3.84 -7.81
C LEU A 254 -3.69 2.97 -8.06
N VAL A 255 -2.80 3.37 -8.97
CA VAL A 255 -1.46 2.78 -9.12
C VAL A 255 -0.44 3.80 -8.64
N PHE A 256 0.31 3.45 -7.60
CA PHE A 256 1.47 4.20 -7.16
C PHE A 256 2.70 3.61 -7.83
N TRP A 257 3.35 4.42 -8.66
CA TRP A 257 4.59 4.08 -9.35
C TRP A 257 5.76 4.45 -8.46
N LEU A 258 6.59 3.48 -8.15
CA LEU A 258 7.74 3.68 -7.27
C LEU A 258 8.99 3.89 -8.10
N ARG A 259 9.89 4.71 -7.58
CA ARG A 259 11.25 4.83 -8.08
C ARG A 259 12.24 4.73 -6.93
N ASP A 260 13.42 4.20 -7.24
CA ASP A 260 14.57 4.26 -6.36
C ASP A 260 15.09 5.70 -6.28
N LEU A 261 15.59 6.05 -5.10
CA LEU A 261 16.44 7.22 -4.91
C LEU A 261 17.85 6.68 -4.83
N GLU A 262 18.70 7.09 -5.77
CA GLU A 262 20.12 6.77 -5.71
C GLU A 262 20.67 7.32 -4.38
N GLU A 263 21.32 6.46 -3.59
CA GLU A 263 22.22 6.96 -2.56
C GLU A 263 23.30 7.73 -3.30
N ALA A 264 23.52 9.00 -2.94
CA ALA A 264 24.61 9.78 -3.53
C ALA A 264 25.88 8.96 -3.38
N SER A 265 26.44 8.49 -4.50
CA SER A 265 27.74 7.86 -4.49
C SER A 265 28.71 8.88 -3.92
N GLU A 266 29.32 8.58 -2.79
CA GLU A 266 30.51 9.29 -2.34
C GLU A 266 31.53 9.16 -3.48
N GLU A 267 31.69 10.21 -4.28
CA GLU A 267 32.82 10.34 -5.19
C GLU A 267 34.06 10.31 -4.29
N GLU A 268 34.77 9.18 -4.30
CA GLU A 268 36.10 9.04 -3.72
C GLU A 268 37.01 10.10 -4.36
N GLY A 269 37.29 11.16 -3.60
CA GLY A 269 38.34 12.16 -3.88
C GLY A 269 39.66 11.80 -3.24
#